data_AF-A0A0Q6JNQ6-F1
#
_entry.id   AF-A0A0Q6JNQ6-F1
#
_cell.length_a   1.000
_cell.length_b   1.000
_cell.length_c   1.000
_cell.angle_alpha   90.00
_cell.angle_beta   90.00
_cell.angle_gamma   90.00
#
_symmetry.space_group_name_H-M   'P 1'
#
loop_
_entity.id
_entity.type
_entity.pdbx_description
1 polymer ?
#
loop_
_entity_poly.entity_id
_entity_poly.type
_entity_poly.pdbx_seq_one_letter_code
_entity_poly.pdbx_strand_id
1 'polypeptide(L)'
;MGANYHDTLGNEALAIALSIRDEDPQQILDSLTRGCASDPHRMAQIIMALAAFTPVDEPHTDLVARVMGITHARVDHVLQAVAA
;
A
#
# COMPACT_ATOMS: atom_id res chain seq x y z
N MET A 1 23.82 -5.89 -1.03
CA MET A 1 22.91 -5.53 -2.14
C MET A 1 21.51 -6.00 -1.75
N GLY A 2 20.80 -5.24 -0.89
CA GLY A 2 19.59 -5.76 -0.21
C GLY A 2 18.50 -4.72 0.09
N ALA A 3 18.87 -3.47 0.38
CA ALA A 3 17.88 -2.41 0.62
C ALA A 3 17.03 -2.10 -0.64
N ASN A 4 17.68 -1.99 -1.80
CA ASN A 4 17.05 -1.53 -3.03
C ASN A 4 16.00 -2.51 -3.61
N TYR A 5 16.13 -3.81 -3.36
CA TYR A 5 15.18 -4.81 -3.87
C TYR A 5 13.87 -4.79 -3.08
N HIS A 6 13.94 -4.73 -1.74
CA HIS A 6 12.75 -4.62 -0.91
C HIS A 6 12.03 -3.28 -1.10
N ASP A 7 12.78 -2.19 -1.29
CA ASP A 7 12.19 -0.89 -1.65
C ASP A 7 11.47 -0.95 -3.00
N THR A 8 12.06 -1.66 -3.99
CA THR A 8 11.42 -1.86 -5.30
C THR A 8 10.10 -2.63 -5.17
N LEU A 9 10.08 -3.73 -4.42
CA LEU A 9 8.88 -4.51 -4.17
C LEU A 9 7.80 -3.72 -3.42
N GLY A 10 8.21 -2.93 -2.43
CA GLY A 10 7.33 -2.05 -1.68
C GLY A 10 6.70 -0.98 -2.58
N ASN A 11 7.49 -0.37 -3.46
CA ASN A 11 7.01 0.61 -4.44
C ASN A 11 6.03 -0.01 -5.45
N GLU A 12 6.27 -1.25 -5.89
CA GLU A 12 5.35 -1.98 -6.77
C GLU A 12 4.03 -2.30 -6.09
N ALA A 13 4.07 -2.81 -4.85
CA ALA A 13 2.87 -3.04 -4.06
C ALA A 13 2.09 -1.75 -3.83
N LEU A 14 2.78 -0.64 -3.53
CA LEU A 14 2.15 0.67 -3.38
C LEU A 14 1.47 1.14 -4.68
N ALA A 15 2.15 0.98 -5.83
CA ALA A 15 1.58 1.35 -7.12
C ALA A 15 0.29 0.57 -7.42
N ILE A 16 0.27 -0.74 -7.14
CA ILE A 16 -0.93 -1.58 -7.27
C ILE A 16 -2.05 -1.09 -6.32
N ALA A 17 -1.71 -0.80 -5.06
CA ALA A 17 -2.70 -0.33 -4.09
C ALA A 17 -3.33 1.01 -4.49
N LEU A 18 -2.54 1.90 -5.12
CA LEU A 18 -3.03 3.15 -5.66
C LEU A 18 -3.90 2.94 -6.90
N SER A 19 -3.50 2.03 -7.81
CA SER A 19 -4.21 1.82 -9.06
C SER A 19 -5.61 1.22 -8.87
N ILE A 20 -5.87 0.48 -7.80
CA ILE A 20 -7.22 -0.02 -7.45
C ILE A 20 -8.28 1.10 -7.38
N ARG A 21 -7.88 2.34 -7.08
CA ARG A 21 -8.81 3.48 -7.02
C ARG A 21 -9.20 4.02 -8.39
N ASP A 22 -8.31 3.87 -9.38
CA ASP A 22 -8.39 4.55 -10.67
C ASP A 22 -8.61 3.58 -11.84
N GLU A 23 -8.25 2.31 -11.67
CA GLU A 23 -8.34 1.24 -12.67
C GLU A 23 -9.40 0.21 -12.31
N ASP A 24 -9.83 -0.56 -13.30
CA ASP A 24 -10.77 -1.68 -13.11
C ASP A 24 -10.12 -2.80 -12.25
N PRO A 25 -10.69 -3.16 -11.09
CA PRO A 25 -10.15 -4.20 -10.21
C PRO A 25 -9.94 -5.55 -10.91
N GLN A 26 -10.76 -5.88 -11.92
CA GLN A 26 -10.60 -7.13 -12.67
C GLN A 26 -9.30 -7.13 -13.49
N GLN A 27 -8.92 -5.98 -14.06
CA GLN A 27 -7.68 -5.86 -14.83
C GLN A 27 -6.45 -6.00 -13.94
N ILE A 28 -6.51 -5.44 -12.73
CA ILE A 28 -5.47 -5.58 -11.72
C ILE A 28 -5.32 -7.04 -11.30
N LEU A 29 -6.44 -7.72 -11.00
CA LEU A 29 -6.44 -9.14 -10.66
C LEU A 29 -5.85 -10.01 -11.77
N ASP A 30 -6.24 -9.77 -13.03
CA ASP A 30 -5.70 -10.49 -14.18
C ASP A 30 -4.19 -10.25 -14.35
N SER A 31 -3.72 -9.01 -14.11
CA SER A 31 -2.31 -8.66 -14.14
C SER A 31 -1.51 -9.40 -13.07
N LEU A 32 -1.99 -9.39 -11.82
CA LEU A 32 -1.37 -10.12 -10.71
C LEU A 32 -1.35 -11.63 -10.97
N THR A 33 -2.42 -12.18 -11.53
CA THR A 33 -2.52 -13.61 -11.86
C THR A 33 -1.51 -14.00 -12.93
N ARG A 34 -1.37 -13.20 -14.00
CA ARG A 34 -0.32 -13.40 -15.01
C ARG A 34 1.09 -13.26 -14.44
N GLY A 35 1.28 -12.31 -13.52
CA GLY A 35 2.53 -12.13 -12.78
C GLY A 35 2.91 -13.38 -11.98
N CYS A 36 1.94 -14.01 -11.30
CA CYS A 36 2.17 -15.21 -10.49
C CYS A 36 2.66 -16.39 -11.32
N ALA A 37 2.19 -16.52 -12.56
CA ALA A 37 2.65 -17.55 -13.49
C ALA A 37 4.08 -17.30 -14.02
N SER A 38 4.50 -16.03 -14.07
CA SER A 38 5.77 -15.61 -14.69
C SER A 38 6.92 -15.49 -13.68
N ASP A 39 6.66 -14.95 -12.50
CA ASP A 39 7.62 -14.79 -11.40
C ASP A 39 6.92 -14.98 -10.04
N PRO A 40 6.68 -16.24 -9.63
CA PRO A 40 5.91 -16.54 -8.42
C PRO A 40 6.59 -16.05 -7.14
N HIS A 41 7.93 -16.01 -7.09
CA HIS A 41 8.65 -15.59 -5.89
C HIS A 41 8.51 -14.08 -5.65
N ARG A 42 8.69 -13.28 -6.71
CA ARG A 42 8.47 -11.83 -6.63
C ARG A 42 7.01 -11.52 -6.31
N MET A 43 6.05 -12.21 -6.95
CA MET A 43 4.63 -11.94 -6.71
C MET A 43 4.18 -12.32 -5.31
N ALA A 44 4.69 -13.41 -4.74
CA ALA A 44 4.42 -13.74 -3.35
C ALA A 44 4.84 -12.59 -2.42
N GLN A 45 5.99 -11.95 -2.67
CA GLN A 45 6.46 -10.82 -1.87
C GLN A 45 5.58 -9.58 -2.03
N ILE A 46 5.14 -9.27 -3.25
CA ILE A 46 4.21 -8.16 -3.52
C ILE A 46 2.85 -8.41 -2.85
N ILE A 47 2.30 -9.62 -2.97
CA ILE A 47 1.02 -9.99 -2.36
C ILE A 47 1.12 -9.94 -0.83
N MET A 48 2.22 -10.42 -0.24
CA MET A 48 2.46 -10.31 1.19
C MET A 48 2.55 -8.84 1.64
N ALA A 49 3.22 -7.98 0.87
CA ALA A 49 3.27 -6.55 1.16
C ALA A 49 1.88 -5.91 1.08
N LEU A 50 1.10 -6.21 0.04
CA LEU A 50 -0.28 -5.75 -0.09
C LEU A 50 -1.14 -6.20 1.09
N ALA A 51 -1.06 -7.47 1.48
CA ALA A 51 -1.83 -8.03 2.60
C ALA A 51 -1.44 -7.41 3.95
N ALA A 52 -0.15 -7.10 4.16
CA ALA A 52 0.33 -6.46 5.39
C ALA A 52 -0.22 -5.03 5.55
N PHE A 53 -0.41 -4.31 4.44
CA PHE A 53 -0.85 -2.91 4.47
C PHE A 53 -2.33 -2.69 4.11
N THR A 54 -3.01 -3.74 3.62
CA THR A 54 -4.42 -3.73 3.24
C THR A 54 -5.15 -4.81 4.03
N PRO A 55 -5.42 -4.58 5.33
CA PRO A 55 -6.09 -5.59 6.16
C PRO A 55 -7.55 -5.72 5.72
N VAL A 56 -7.85 -6.80 5.02
CA VAL A 56 -9.20 -7.13 4.54
C VAL A 56 -10.15 -7.53 5.68
N ASP A 57 -9.58 -7.95 6.81
CA ASP A 57 -10.33 -8.37 8.01
C ASP A 57 -10.56 -7.22 9.00
N GLU A 58 -9.92 -6.06 8.81
CA GLU A 58 -10.18 -4.88 9.63
C GLU A 58 -11.42 -4.13 9.10
N PRO A 59 -12.36 -3.74 9.98
CA PRO A 59 -13.44 -2.85 9.59
C PRO A 59 -12.89 -1.57 8.94
N HIS A 60 -13.47 -1.15 7.82
CA HIS A 60 -13.08 0.08 7.13
C HIS A 60 -13.08 1.32 8.05
N THR A 61 -13.92 1.32 9.08
CA THR A 61 -13.98 2.37 10.12
C THR A 61 -12.66 2.51 10.88
N ASP A 62 -11.97 1.41 11.15
CA ASP A 62 -10.74 1.41 11.95
C ASP A 62 -9.56 1.91 11.10
N LEU A 63 -9.58 1.58 9.81
CA LEU A 63 -8.65 2.13 8.82
C LEU A 63 -8.82 3.64 8.67
N VAL A 64 -10.06 4.12 8.56
CA VAL A 64 -10.36 5.56 8.50
C VAL A 64 -9.90 6.26 9.79
N ALA A 65 -10.18 5.69 10.97
CA ALA A 65 -9.74 6.25 12.24
C ALA A 65 -8.21 6.38 12.31
N ARG A 66 -7.47 5.38 11.82
CA ARG A 66 -6.00 5.41 11.77
C ARG A 66 -5.48 6.49 10.82
N VAL A 67 -6.07 6.64 9.62
CA VAL A 67 -5.72 7.70 8.66
C VAL A 67 -5.99 9.09 9.25
N MET A 68 -7.15 9.28 9.90
CA MET A 68 -7.50 10.54 10.55
C MET A 68 -6.54 10.88 11.68
N GLY A 69 -6.15 9.91 12.50
CA GLY A 69 -5.15 10.09 13.56
C GLY A 69 -3.78 10.54 13.03
N ILE A 70 -3.28 9.90 11.97
CA ILE A 70 -2.03 10.29 11.31
C ILE A 70 -2.14 11.70 10.72
N THR A 71 -3.27 12.02 10.10
CA THR A 71 -3.50 13.32 9.45
C THR A 71 -3.52 14.44 10.48
N HIS A 72 -4.26 14.28 11.58
CA HIS A 72 -4.27 15.24 12.68
C HIS A 72 -2.88 15.46 13.26
N ALA A 73 -2.13 14.39 13.57
CA ALA A 73 -0.78 14.52 14.11
C ALA A 73 0.17 15.30 13.20
N ARG A 74 0.04 15.13 11.86
CA ARG A 74 0.83 15.90 10.89
C ARG A 74 0.41 17.36 10.82
N VAL A 75 -0.90 17.63 10.81
CA VAL A 75 -1.43 19.00 10.80
C VAL A 75 -0.99 19.75 12.05
N ASP A 76 -1.09 19.12 13.22
CA ASP A 76 -0.66 19.72 14.49
C ASP A 76 0.83 20.06 14.49
N HIS A 77 1.66 19.15 13.95
CA HIS A 77 3.10 19.39 13.81
C HIS A 77 3.40 20.58 12.89
N VAL A 78 2.68 20.72 11.77
CA VAL A 78 2.82 21.86 10.84
C VAL A 78 2.37 23.16 11.50
N LEU A 79 1.24 23.14 12.21
CA LEU A 79 0.73 24.32 12.91
C LEU A 79 1.69 24.79 14.02
N GLN A 80 2.30 23.85 14.75
CA GLN A 80 3.33 24.16 15.75
C GLN A 80 4.60 24.75 15.12
N ALA A 81 5.02 24.25 13.96
CA ALA A 81 6.19 24.76 13.26
C ALA A 81 5.99 26.16 12.66
N VAL A 82 4.75 26.52 12.28
CA VAL A 82 4.41 27.84 11.74
C VAL A 82 4.19 28.88 12.86
N ALA A 83 3.84 28.43 14.06
CA ALA A 83 3.64 29.28 15.23
C ALA A 83 4.94 29.61 16.01
N ALA A 84 6.07 29.01 15.63
CA ALA A 84 7.40 29.23 16.21
C ALA A 84 8.23 30.21 15.37
#